data_AF-A0A7W1QRG2-F1
#
_entry.id   AF-A0A7W1QRG2-F1
#
_cell.length_a   1.000
_cell.length_b   1.000
_cell.length_c   1.000
_cell.angle_alpha   90.00
_cell.angle_beta   90.00
_cell.angle_gamma   90.00
#
_symmetry.space_group_name_H-M   'P 1'
#
loop_
_entity.id
_entity.type
_entity.pdbx_description
1 polymer ?
#
loop_
_entity_poly.entity_id
_entity_poly.type
_entity_poly.pdbx_seq_one_letter_code
_entity_poly.pdbx_strand_id
1 'polypeptide(L)'
;VQNPPLNLTLNEVPFKERGALSHLGIQLASTEDVLAMRRTWAERGLTTLDEMQTNCCYALQDKTWVHDPDGNEWEAFVVLEDNLPQTNMCCVSDEATEQAVAASAVSTVEETASCCATAVTTPASSSCCETSAAPVAISR
;
A
#
# COMPACT_ATOMS: atom_id res chain seq x y z
N VAL A 1 -22.85 -2.66 17.22
CA VAL A 1 -21.40 -3.01 17.21
C VAL A 1 -20.77 -2.32 18.40
N GLN A 2 -19.86 -2.95 19.15
CA GLN A 2 -19.10 -2.22 20.18
C GLN A 2 -18.05 -1.35 19.48
N ASN A 3 -17.90 -0.10 19.91
CA ASN A 3 -16.92 0.83 19.34
C ASN A 3 -15.61 0.78 20.14
N PRO A 4 -14.43 0.73 19.50
CA PRO A 4 -14.20 0.60 18.06
C PRO A 4 -14.34 -0.85 17.54
N PRO A 5 -14.67 -1.06 16.25
CA PRO A 5 -14.65 -2.38 15.62
C PRO A 5 -13.22 -2.91 15.43
N LEU A 6 -13.06 -4.24 15.40
CA LEU A 6 -11.80 -4.89 15.04
C LEU A 6 -11.66 -4.98 13.52
N ASN A 7 -10.57 -4.42 12.99
CA ASN A 7 -10.12 -4.64 11.62
C ASN A 7 -8.87 -5.56 11.65
N LEU A 8 -8.87 -6.65 10.88
CA LEU A 8 -7.79 -7.63 10.83
C LEU A 8 -7.35 -7.84 9.39
N THR A 9 -6.14 -7.40 9.07
CA THR A 9 -5.48 -7.59 7.77
C THR A 9 -4.39 -8.64 7.90
N LEU A 10 -4.29 -9.53 6.92
CA LEU A 10 -3.27 -10.58 6.84
C LEU A 10 -2.46 -10.42 5.56
N ASN A 11 -1.14 -10.24 5.69
CA ASN A 11 -0.22 -10.08 4.58
C ASN A 11 0.72 -11.28 4.52
N GLU A 12 0.84 -11.93 3.35
CA GLU A 12 1.81 -13.00 3.15
C GLU A 12 3.23 -12.42 3.03
N VAL A 13 4.14 -12.87 3.89
CA VAL A 13 5.56 -12.49 3.88
C VAL A 13 6.44 -13.71 4.14
N PRO A 14 7.65 -13.79 3.53
CA PRO A 14 8.62 -14.81 3.88
C PRO A 14 8.98 -14.77 5.37
N PHE A 15 9.09 -15.95 6.00
CA PHE A 15 9.36 -16.07 7.43
C PHE A 15 10.67 -15.36 7.84
N LYS A 16 10.61 -14.61 8.95
CA LYS A 16 11.73 -13.90 9.58
C LYS A 16 11.68 -14.10 11.10
N GLU A 17 12.76 -13.75 11.80
CA GLU A 17 12.94 -14.05 13.22
C GLU A 17 12.00 -13.27 14.17
N ARG A 18 11.47 -12.11 13.76
CA ARG A 18 10.36 -11.44 14.47
C ARG A 18 9.04 -12.09 14.07
N GLY A 19 8.16 -12.29 15.05
CA GLY A 19 6.89 -13.00 14.89
C GLY A 19 5.96 -12.39 13.83
N ALA A 20 4.94 -13.14 13.42
CA ALA A 20 4.09 -12.85 12.26
C ALA A 20 3.15 -11.62 12.39
N LEU A 21 3.29 -10.80 13.44
CA LEU A 21 2.52 -9.58 13.62
C LEU A 21 3.23 -8.41 12.93
N SER A 22 2.55 -7.74 11.99
CA SER A 22 3.08 -6.55 11.33
C SER A 22 2.84 -5.29 12.18
N HIS A 23 1.57 -4.98 12.44
CA HIS A 23 1.11 -3.87 13.28
C HIS A 23 -0.32 -4.16 13.75
N LEU A 24 -0.83 -3.33 14.66
CA LEU A 24 -2.20 -3.38 15.19
C LEU A 24 -2.91 -2.05 14.92
N GLY A 25 -4.14 -2.10 14.41
CA GLY A 25 -4.87 -0.90 14.01
C GLY A 25 -6.19 -0.69 14.76
N ILE A 26 -6.45 0.56 15.14
CA ILE A 26 -7.71 1.00 15.74
C ILE A 26 -8.39 1.98 14.77
N GLN A 27 -9.51 1.55 14.17
CA GLN A 27 -10.31 2.42 13.33
C GLN A 27 -11.20 3.35 14.17
N LEU A 28 -11.09 4.65 13.93
CA LEU A 28 -11.84 5.72 14.57
C LEU A 28 -12.87 6.31 13.59
N ALA A 29 -13.79 7.12 14.11
CA ALA A 29 -14.93 7.63 13.33
C ALA A 29 -14.63 8.90 12.53
N SER A 30 -13.59 9.65 12.89
CA SER A 30 -13.26 10.96 12.30
C SER A 30 -11.77 11.30 12.40
N THR A 31 -11.32 12.26 11.60
CA THR A 31 -9.98 12.86 11.70
C THR A 31 -9.77 13.53 13.05
N GLU A 32 -10.81 14.16 13.59
CA GLU A 32 -10.80 14.78 14.92
C GLU A 32 -10.50 13.76 16.03
N ASP A 33 -11.05 12.54 15.92
CA ASP A 33 -10.77 11.43 16.84
C ASP A 33 -9.32 10.94 16.70
N VAL A 34 -8.79 10.81 15.48
CA VAL A 34 -7.36 10.46 15.24
C VAL A 34 -6.45 11.50 15.89
N LEU A 35 -6.74 12.79 15.68
CA LEU A 35 -6.00 13.89 16.29
C LEU A 35 -6.16 13.93 17.82
N ALA A 36 -7.29 13.47 18.38
CA ALA A 36 -7.49 13.34 19.82
C ALA A 36 -6.70 12.16 20.42
N MET A 37 -6.65 11.02 19.72
CA MET A 37 -5.82 9.88 20.11
C MET A 37 -4.34 10.25 20.09
N ARG A 38 -3.87 10.88 19.01
CA ARG A 38 -2.52 11.46 18.89
C ARG A 38 -2.14 12.34 20.08
N ARG A 39 -3.00 13.31 20.46
CA ARG A 39 -2.75 14.17 21.62
C ARG A 39 -2.61 13.34 22.90
N THR A 40 -3.52 12.39 23.10
CA THR A 40 -3.51 11.48 24.27
C THR A 40 -2.23 10.63 24.34
N TRP A 41 -1.71 10.17 23.20
CA TRP A 41 -0.45 9.43 23.12
C TRP A 41 0.77 10.31 23.40
N ALA A 42 0.83 11.51 22.81
CA ALA A 42 1.91 12.47 23.07
C ALA A 42 1.94 12.94 24.54
N GLU A 43 0.77 13.19 25.15
CA GLU A 43 0.63 13.52 26.59
C GLU A 43 1.11 12.38 27.50
N ARG A 44 1.06 11.13 27.03
CA ARG A 44 1.58 9.93 27.73
C ARG A 44 3.05 9.66 27.43
N GLY A 45 3.73 10.52 26.66
CA GLY A 45 5.14 10.39 26.32
C GLY A 45 5.45 9.40 25.19
N LEU A 46 4.45 8.97 24.43
CA LEU A 46 4.68 8.16 23.21
C LEU A 46 5.06 9.09 22.04
N THR A 47 6.04 8.67 21.24
CA THR A 47 6.43 9.38 20.02
C THR A 47 5.43 9.07 18.91
N THR A 48 4.67 10.08 18.48
CA THR A 48 3.66 9.95 17.41
C THR A 48 4.23 10.30 16.04
N LEU A 49 3.94 9.48 15.02
CA LEU A 49 4.18 9.79 13.61
C LEU A 49 2.83 9.93 12.88
N ASP A 50 2.59 11.07 12.24
CA ASP A 50 1.31 11.40 11.59
C ASP A 50 1.39 11.27 10.06
N GLU A 51 0.42 10.60 9.45
CA GLU A 51 0.23 10.50 8.01
C GLU A 51 -1.19 10.99 7.66
N MET A 52 -1.30 12.26 7.28
CA MET A 52 -2.59 12.91 6.94
C MET A 52 -2.81 12.90 5.42
N GLN A 53 -4.08 12.79 5.00
CA GLN A 53 -4.56 12.72 3.61
C GLN A 53 -3.70 11.80 2.72
N THR A 54 -3.29 10.66 3.29
CA THR A 54 -2.35 9.74 2.66
C THR A 54 -3.11 8.62 1.95
N ASN A 55 -2.86 8.45 0.66
CA ASN A 55 -3.51 7.41 -0.14
C ASN A 55 -2.72 6.09 -0.01
N CYS A 56 -3.30 5.12 0.67
CA CYS A 56 -2.63 3.88 1.06
C CYS A 56 -3.32 2.69 0.38
N CYS A 57 -2.72 2.21 -0.72
CA CYS A 57 -3.16 1.09 -1.58
C CYS A 57 -4.54 1.26 -2.25
N TYR A 58 -5.61 1.35 -1.45
CA TYR A 58 -7.01 1.38 -1.90
C TYR A 58 -7.87 2.40 -1.16
N ALA A 59 -7.31 3.23 -0.27
CA ALA A 59 -8.09 4.22 0.48
C ALA A 59 -7.32 5.51 0.76
N LEU A 60 -8.01 6.64 0.77
CA LEU A 60 -7.50 7.89 1.36
C LEU A 60 -7.74 7.84 2.87
N GLN A 61 -6.69 8.04 3.67
CA GLN A 61 -6.74 7.88 5.12
C GLN A 61 -6.01 9.00 5.86
N ASP A 62 -6.48 9.30 7.06
CA ASP A 62 -5.70 9.98 8.10
C ASP A 62 -5.33 8.95 9.17
N LYS A 63 -4.05 8.90 9.56
CA LYS A 63 -3.57 8.00 10.61
C LYS A 63 -2.44 8.58 11.44
N THR A 64 -2.28 8.07 12.65
CA THR A 64 -1.18 8.38 13.56
C THR A 64 -0.65 7.08 14.16
N TRP A 65 0.67 6.99 14.31
CA TRP A 65 1.40 5.78 14.68
C TRP A 65 2.19 5.95 15.98
N VAL A 66 2.30 4.88 16.77
CA VAL A 66 3.21 4.75 17.92
C VAL A 66 3.81 3.35 17.99
N HIS A 67 4.95 3.23 18.68
CA HIS A 67 5.52 1.94 19.11
C HIS A 67 5.19 1.67 20.57
N ASP A 68 4.85 0.43 20.91
CA ASP A 68 4.71 -0.02 22.30
C ASP A 68 6.06 -0.47 22.91
N PRO A 69 6.15 -0.74 24.23
CA PRO A 69 7.40 -1.17 24.87
C PRO A 69 7.95 -2.52 24.39
N ASP A 70 7.11 -3.38 23.80
CA ASP A 70 7.52 -4.67 23.22
C ASP A 70 7.99 -4.51 21.76
N GLY A 71 7.85 -3.31 21.19
CA GLY A 71 8.26 -2.95 19.84
C GLY A 71 7.22 -3.20 18.75
N ASN A 72 5.95 -3.46 19.12
CA ASN A 72 4.87 -3.55 18.13
C ASN A 72 4.45 -2.16 17.65
N GLU A 73 4.09 -2.08 16.38
CA GLU A 73 3.55 -0.87 15.76
C GLU A 73 2.03 -0.81 15.96
N TRP A 74 1.54 0.35 16.39
CA TRP A 74 0.12 0.64 16.59
C TRP A 74 -0.29 1.85 15.77
N GLU A 75 -1.35 1.72 14.97
CA GLU A 75 -2.00 2.85 14.30
C GLU A 75 -3.39 3.16 14.89
N ALA A 76 -3.75 4.44 14.90
CA ALA A 76 -5.12 4.89 15.00
C ALA A 76 -5.47 5.67 13.72
N PHE A 77 -6.52 5.25 13.02
CA PHE A 77 -6.80 5.74 11.66
C PHE A 77 -8.29 5.95 11.39
N VAL A 78 -8.58 6.75 10.36
CA VAL A 78 -9.91 6.86 9.73
C VAL A 78 -9.77 6.70 8.21
N VAL A 79 -10.79 6.12 7.58
CA VAL A 79 -10.91 6.04 6.12
C VAL A 79 -11.77 7.22 5.67
N LEU A 80 -11.20 8.07 4.81
CA LEU A 80 -11.87 9.26 4.26
C LEU A 80 -12.58 8.94 2.94
N GLU A 81 -11.94 8.13 2.09
CA GLU A 81 -12.45 7.71 0.78
C GLU A 81 -11.97 6.29 0.47
N ASP A 82 -12.87 5.45 -0.04
CA ASP A 82 -12.57 4.09 -0.50
C ASP A 82 -12.43 4.10 -2.02
N ASN A 83 -11.23 3.74 -2.50
CA ASN A 83 -10.85 3.69 -3.91
C ASN A 83 -10.94 2.26 -4.49
N LEU A 84 -11.56 1.30 -3.80
CA LEU A 84 -11.77 -0.04 -4.32
C LEU A 84 -12.63 0.01 -5.61
N PRO A 85 -12.22 -0.71 -6.68
CA PRO A 85 -13.05 -0.82 -7.88
C PRO A 85 -14.35 -1.56 -7.52
N GLN A 86 -15.48 -0.86 -7.60
CA GLN A 86 -16.81 -1.44 -7.36
C GLN A 86 -17.14 -2.47 -8.46
N THR A 87 -16.73 -3.72 -8.25
CA THR A 87 -17.22 -4.84 -9.06
C THR A 87 -18.66 -5.12 -8.67
N ASN A 88 -19.61 -4.68 -9.50
CA ASN A 88 -21.02 -5.09 -9.41
C ASN A 88 -21.19 -6.58 -9.82
N MET A 89 -20.40 -7.47 -9.24
CA MET A 89 -20.56 -8.93 -9.29
C MET A 89 -21.62 -9.38 -8.28
N CYS A 90 -22.81 -8.80 -8.43
CA CYS A 90 -24.05 -9.32 -7.86
C CYS A 90 -25.04 -9.36 -9.03
N CYS A 91 -25.55 -10.56 -9.33
CA CYS A 91 -26.44 -10.86 -10.45
C CYS A 91 -25.80 -10.87 -11.85
N VAL A 92 -24.85 -11.79 -12.08
CA VAL A 92 -24.92 -12.58 -13.32
C VAL A 92 -25.75 -13.82 -12.98
N SER A 93 -27.06 -13.72 -13.15
CA SER A 93 -27.91 -14.90 -13.28
C SER A 93 -27.75 -15.44 -14.70
N ASP A 94 -27.44 -16.73 -14.84
CA ASP A 94 -27.39 -17.44 -16.12
C ASP A 94 -28.81 -17.54 -16.74
N GLU A 95 -29.31 -16.43 -17.26
CA GLU A 95 -30.40 -16.42 -18.24
C GLU A 95 -29.82 -16.81 -19.60
N ALA A 96 -29.69 -18.12 -19.80
CA ALA A 96 -29.32 -18.70 -21.08
C ALA A 96 -30.47 -18.50 -22.09
N THR A 97 -30.45 -17.39 -22.83
CA THR A 97 -31.34 -17.16 -23.97
C THR A 97 -30.58 -17.33 -25.29
N GLU A 98 -30.73 -18.50 -25.92
CA GLU A 98 -30.21 -18.76 -27.27
C GLU A 98 -31.02 -18.03 -28.36
N GLN A 99 -30.42 -18.02 -29.58
CA GLN A 99 -30.98 -17.70 -30.92
C GLN A 99 -30.83 -16.22 -31.33
N ALA A 100 -29.81 -15.85 -32.14
CA ALA A 100 -29.66 -16.06 -33.60
C ALA A 100 -30.64 -15.17 -34.41
N VAL A 101 -30.30 -14.38 -35.45
CA VAL A 101 -29.51 -14.59 -36.70
C VAL A 101 -29.16 -13.22 -37.35
N ALA A 102 -28.26 -13.02 -38.33
CA ALA A 102 -27.06 -13.73 -38.80
C ALA A 102 -26.31 -12.92 -39.90
N ALA A 103 -25.04 -13.28 -40.15
CA ALA A 103 -24.25 -13.16 -41.41
C ALA A 103 -23.62 -11.83 -41.91
N SER A 104 -22.44 -12.03 -42.54
CA SER A 104 -21.62 -11.14 -43.37
C SER A 104 -20.85 -9.99 -42.69
N ALA A 105 -19.55 -9.76 -42.99
CA ALA A 105 -18.66 -10.42 -43.96
C ALA A 105 -17.22 -10.59 -43.43
N VAL A 106 -16.53 -11.61 -43.96
CA VAL A 106 -15.10 -11.84 -43.70
C VAL A 106 -14.25 -10.86 -44.50
N SER A 107 -13.14 -10.40 -43.93
CA SER A 107 -11.97 -9.93 -44.67
C SER A 107 -10.70 -10.16 -43.85
N THR A 108 -9.98 -11.22 -44.21
CA THR A 108 -8.59 -11.45 -43.82
C THR A 108 -7.66 -10.55 -44.63
N VAL A 109 -6.70 -9.91 -43.98
CA VAL A 109 -5.39 -9.61 -44.57
C VAL A 109 -4.31 -9.91 -43.53
N GLU A 110 -3.39 -10.81 -43.88
CA GLU A 110 -2.07 -10.92 -43.26
C GLU A 110 -1.06 -10.04 -44.02
N GLU A 111 0.18 -9.98 -43.52
CA GLU A 111 1.39 -9.51 -44.23
C GLU A 111 1.50 -8.00 -44.56
N THR A 112 2.68 -7.34 -44.52
CA THR A 112 4.04 -7.72 -44.08
C THR A 112 4.86 -6.45 -43.72
N ALA A 113 6.08 -6.67 -43.18
CA ALA A 113 7.26 -5.79 -43.24
C ALA A 113 7.21 -4.44 -42.46
N SER A 114 8.03 -4.24 -41.42
CA SER A 114 9.51 -4.13 -41.42
C SER A 114 10.05 -2.80 -41.96
N CYS A 115 10.24 -1.82 -41.07
CA CYS A 115 11.15 -0.69 -41.27
C CYS A 115 11.95 -0.39 -39.98
N CYS A 116 13.25 -0.67 -40.01
CA CYS A 116 14.29 -0.03 -39.20
C CYS A 116 14.25 -0.18 -37.66
N ALA A 117 14.89 -1.24 -37.17
CA ALA A 117 15.68 -1.11 -35.96
C ALA A 117 16.97 -0.32 -36.25
N THR A 118 17.33 0.64 -35.39
CA THR A 118 18.73 1.09 -35.26
C THR A 118 19.00 1.44 -33.80
N ALA A 119 20.09 0.91 -33.24
CA ALA A 119 20.55 1.25 -31.90
C ALA A 119 21.20 2.65 -31.84
N VAL A 120 21.23 3.26 -30.65
CA VAL A 120 22.10 4.36 -30.14
C VAL A 120 21.41 4.89 -28.87
N THR A 121 22.05 5.20 -27.74
CA THR A 121 23.41 4.91 -27.23
C THR A 121 23.39 5.02 -25.70
N THR A 122 24.14 4.17 -25.01
CA THR A 122 24.36 4.25 -23.55
C THR A 122 25.15 5.49 -23.16
N PRO A 123 24.76 6.24 -22.12
CA PRO A 123 25.70 7.02 -21.31
C PRO A 123 26.07 6.23 -20.04
N ALA A 124 27.36 6.11 -19.79
CA ALA A 124 27.89 5.56 -18.54
C ALA A 124 28.00 6.65 -17.46
N SER A 125 27.91 6.24 -16.18
CA SER A 125 28.51 6.99 -15.07
C SER A 125 28.60 6.14 -13.80
N SER A 126 29.47 5.13 -13.81
CA SER A 126 29.92 4.45 -12.59
C SER A 126 31.09 5.22 -11.96
N SER A 127 30.80 6.13 -11.01
CA SER A 127 31.74 6.52 -9.95
C SER A 127 31.01 7.31 -8.86
N CYS A 128 30.73 6.66 -7.74
CA CYS A 128 30.30 7.33 -6.51
C CYS A 128 31.41 7.12 -5.47
N CYS A 129 31.97 8.26 -5.04
CA CYS A 129 33.14 8.42 -4.18
C CYS A 129 33.36 7.37 -3.08
N GLU A 130 34.61 6.89 -2.97
CA GLU A 130 35.15 6.42 -1.70
C GLU A 130 35.10 7.53 -0.64
N THR A 131 34.70 7.20 0.59
CA THR A 131 35.13 7.97 1.77
C THR A 131 35.11 7.11 3.03
N SER A 132 36.15 7.29 3.85
CA SER A 132 36.20 7.02 5.31
C SER A 132 36.39 5.58 5.80
N ALA A 133 37.64 5.27 6.16
CA ALA A 133 37.94 4.47 7.36
C ALA A 133 39.31 4.91 7.94
N ALA A 134 39.28 5.71 9.01
CA ALA A 134 40.46 6.01 9.83
C ALA A 134 40.15 5.65 11.29
N PRO A 135 40.79 4.63 11.88
CA PRO A 135 40.57 4.28 13.28
C PRO A 135 41.38 5.21 14.20
N VAL A 136 40.69 5.97 15.05
CA VAL A 136 41.35 6.64 16.19
C VAL A 136 41.52 5.62 17.30
N ALA A 137 42.75 5.23 17.58
CA ALA A 137 43.09 4.42 18.74
C ALA A 137 43.06 5.29 20.01
N ILE A 138 42.36 4.83 21.05
CA ILE A 138 42.49 5.35 22.42
C ILE A 138 43.15 4.25 23.26
N SER A 139 44.23 4.59 23.95
CA SER A 139 44.96 3.70 24.85
C SER A 139 44.71 4.08 26.31
N ARG A 140 44.45 3.06 27.13
CA ARG A 140 44.45 3.02 28.60
C ARG A 140 43.44 3.91 29.33
#